data_AF-A0A1Y2AH22-F1
#
_entry.id   AF-A0A1Y2AH22-F1
#
_cell.length_a   1.000
_cell.length_b   1.000
_cell.length_c   1.000
_cell.angle_alpha   90.00
_cell.angle_beta   90.00
_cell.angle_gamma   90.00
#
_symmetry.space_group_name_H-M   'P 1'
#
loop_
_entity.id
_entity.type
_entity.pdbx_description
1 polymer ?
#
loop_
_entity_poly.entity_id
_entity_poly.type
_entity_poly.pdbx_seq_one_letter_code
_entity_poly.pdbx_strand_id
1 'polypeptide(L)'
;MIHNDNEIPEIERILLCTRKTILNRVNKSIVRLIIAFTDYNDEKLRNIFILTLCELVIKNTALVAKCNGIKTLFRLLIDGPSEMAPTLTMTIVHLLDSEDTRCYKQPSVDVEIIVSTLTDSSQVKTDKQSYIKKLESSSKIILTLFQS
;
A
#
# COMPACT_ATOMS: atom_id res chain seq x y z
N MET A 1 19.30 25.43 -19.58
CA MET A 1 18.93 24.01 -19.50
C MET A 1 17.56 23.94 -18.88
N ILE A 2 16.54 23.75 -19.70
CA ILE A 2 15.13 23.80 -19.32
C ILE A 2 14.83 22.44 -18.68
N HIS A 3 14.56 22.41 -17.38
CA HIS A 3 14.06 21.22 -16.68
C HIS A 3 12.60 21.06 -17.12
N ASN A 4 12.32 19.99 -17.86
CA ASN A 4 11.01 19.74 -18.45
C ASN A 4 10.09 19.12 -17.38
N ASP A 5 9.57 19.94 -16.47
CA ASP A 5 8.68 19.53 -15.37
C ASP A 5 7.27 19.08 -15.84
N ASN A 6 7.05 18.97 -17.15
CA ASN A 6 5.75 18.69 -17.78
C ASN A 6 5.57 17.25 -18.29
N GLU A 7 6.59 16.39 -18.20
CA GLU A 7 6.50 14.98 -18.68
C GLU A 7 5.84 14.02 -17.67
N ILE A 8 5.91 14.35 -16.37
CA ILE A 8 5.38 13.53 -15.27
C ILE A 8 3.84 13.31 -15.39
N PRO A 9 3.00 14.33 -15.68
CA PRO A 9 1.56 14.13 -15.78
C PRO A 9 1.10 13.39 -17.05
N GLU A 10 1.88 13.39 -18.13
CA GLU A 10 1.55 12.62 -19.34
C GLU A 10 1.88 11.13 -19.18
N ILE A 11 3.00 10.79 -18.54
CA ILE A 11 3.34 9.41 -18.20
C ILE A 11 2.29 8.85 -17.23
N GLU A 12 1.84 9.63 -16.25
CA GLU A 12 0.79 9.22 -15.31
C GLU A 12 -0.55 8.93 -16.03
N ARG A 13 -0.93 9.73 -17.03
CA ARG A 13 -2.12 9.48 -17.87
C ARG A 13 -1.96 8.28 -18.80
N ILE A 14 -0.81 8.11 -19.45
CA ILE A 14 -0.51 6.95 -20.30
C ILE A 14 -0.50 5.66 -19.47
N LEU A 15 0.01 5.74 -18.25
CA LEU A 15 0.02 4.62 -17.31
C LEU A 15 -1.38 4.31 -16.74
N LEU A 16 -2.23 5.32 -16.55
CA LEU A 16 -3.64 5.12 -16.18
C LEU A 16 -4.43 4.41 -17.30
N CYS A 17 -4.16 4.75 -18.56
CA CYS A 17 -4.76 4.09 -19.73
C CYS A 17 -4.26 2.64 -19.91
N THR A 18 -2.98 2.36 -19.66
CA THR A 18 -2.44 0.99 -19.71
C THR A 18 -2.81 0.14 -18.48
N ARG A 19 -3.05 0.76 -17.32
CA ARG A 19 -3.55 0.12 -16.08
C ARG A 19 -4.82 -0.70 -16.30
N LYS A 20 -5.75 -0.18 -17.11
CA LYS A 20 -7.04 -0.85 -17.38
C LYS A 20 -6.88 -2.13 -18.20
N THR A 21 -5.89 -2.17 -19.09
CA THR A 21 -5.62 -3.29 -20.01
C THR A 21 -4.73 -4.36 -19.38
N ILE A 22 -3.71 -3.96 -18.61
CA ILE A 22 -2.78 -4.88 -17.93
C ILE A 22 -3.51 -5.75 -16.92
N LEU A 23 -4.49 -5.18 -16.19
CA LEU A 23 -5.18 -5.89 -15.12
C LEU A 23 -5.97 -7.15 -15.54
N ASN A 24 -6.31 -7.28 -16.83
CA ASN A 24 -7.06 -8.45 -17.33
C ASN A 24 -6.17 -9.66 -17.67
N ARG A 25 -4.84 -9.49 -17.72
CA ARG A 25 -3.88 -10.56 -18.07
C ARG A 25 -2.66 -10.61 -17.15
N VAL A 26 -2.86 -10.37 -15.86
CA VAL A 26 -1.75 -10.37 -14.89
C VAL A 26 -1.45 -11.79 -14.42
N ASN A 27 -0.19 -12.22 -14.53
CA ASN A 27 0.31 -13.46 -13.94
C ASN A 27 1.03 -13.18 -12.61
N LYS A 28 1.20 -14.21 -11.77
CA LYS A 28 1.85 -14.10 -10.45
C LYS A 28 3.21 -13.42 -10.48
N SER A 29 4.01 -13.65 -11.53
CA SER A 29 5.34 -13.06 -11.68
C SER A 29 5.30 -11.53 -11.78
N ILE A 30 4.31 -10.98 -12.49
CA ILE A 30 4.14 -9.54 -12.65
C ILE A 30 3.71 -8.92 -11.33
N VAL A 31 2.80 -9.57 -10.59
CA VAL A 31 2.38 -9.10 -9.26
C VAL A 31 3.56 -9.05 -8.29
N ARG A 32 4.40 -10.09 -8.27
CA ARG A 32 5.62 -10.11 -7.43
C ARG A 32 6.62 -9.03 -7.83
N LEU A 33 6.76 -8.76 -9.12
CA LEU A 33 7.61 -7.70 -9.61
C LEU A 33 7.11 -6.33 -9.14
N ILE A 34 5.82 -6.06 -9.27
CA ILE A 34 5.20 -4.82 -8.75
C ILE A 34 5.43 -4.68 -7.25
N ILE A 35 5.21 -5.75 -6.48
CA ILE A 35 5.47 -5.77 -5.04
C ILE A 35 6.95 -5.43 -4.74
N ALA A 36 7.89 -6.01 -5.47
CA ALA A 36 9.31 -5.72 -5.28
C ALA A 36 9.64 -4.23 -5.54
N PHE A 37 9.04 -3.63 -6.57
CA PHE A 37 9.22 -2.20 -6.85
C PHE A 37 8.59 -1.29 -5.78
N THR A 38 7.52 -1.71 -5.10
CA THR A 38 6.95 -0.91 -4.00
C THR A 38 7.87 -0.80 -2.79
N ASP A 39 8.76 -1.77 -2.60
CA ASP A 39 9.74 -1.80 -1.51
C ASP A 39 11.01 -1.00 -1.83
N TYR A 40 11.24 -0.68 -3.10
CA TYR A 40 12.43 0.04 -3.52
C TYR A 40 12.23 1.55 -3.29
N ASN A 41 12.91 2.08 -2.26
CA ASN A 41 12.68 3.44 -1.75
C ASN A 41 13.22 4.57 -2.65
N ASP A 42 14.10 4.28 -3.61
CA ASP A 42 14.83 5.30 -4.39
C ASP A 42 14.27 5.52 -5.81
N GLU A 43 13.08 4.97 -6.10
CA GLU A 43 12.44 5.12 -7.41
C GLU A 43 11.36 6.21 -7.42
N LYS A 44 11.50 7.17 -8.35
CA LYS A 44 10.47 8.19 -8.67
C LYS A 44 9.10 7.58 -9.01
N LEU A 45 9.08 6.31 -9.42
CA LEU A 45 7.88 5.56 -9.81
C LEU A 45 7.30 4.72 -8.67
N ARG A 46 7.88 4.75 -7.46
CA ARG A 46 7.39 3.95 -6.32
C ARG A 46 5.91 4.19 -6.03
N ASN A 47 5.48 5.46 -6.01
CA ASN A 47 4.08 5.83 -5.74
C ASN A 47 3.13 5.20 -6.78
N ILE A 48 3.54 5.19 -8.04
CA ILE A 48 2.82 4.57 -9.14
C ILE A 48 2.66 3.05 -8.92
N PHE A 49 3.71 2.36 -8.48
CA PHE A 49 3.64 0.93 -8.18
C PHE A 49 2.75 0.64 -6.98
N ILE A 50 2.77 1.51 -5.96
CA ILE A 50 1.87 1.41 -4.80
C ILE A 50 0.41 1.55 -5.25
N LEU A 51 0.08 2.57 -6.05
CA LEU A 51 -1.26 2.77 -6.60
C LEU A 51 -1.69 1.59 -7.49
N THR A 52 -0.76 1.00 -8.23
CA THR A 52 -1.02 -0.19 -9.07
C THR A 52 -1.30 -1.43 -8.22
N LEU A 53 -0.57 -1.60 -7.12
CA LEU A 53 -0.83 -2.67 -6.16
C LEU A 53 -2.21 -2.51 -5.53
N CYS A 54 -2.60 -1.30 -5.12
CA CYS A 54 -3.93 -1.02 -4.58
C CYS A 54 -5.04 -1.41 -5.56
N GLU A 55 -4.92 -1.05 -6.83
CA GLU A 55 -5.91 -1.44 -7.85
C GLU A 55 -5.97 -2.96 -8.09
N LEU A 56 -4.81 -3.63 -8.10
CA LEU A 56 -4.76 -5.09 -8.22
C LEU A 56 -5.49 -5.78 -7.07
N VAL A 57 -5.38 -5.23 -5.86
CA VAL A 57 -6.08 -5.75 -4.69
C VAL A 57 -7.59 -5.63 -4.86
N ILE A 58 -8.09 -4.50 -5.35
CA ILE A 58 -9.52 -4.26 -5.55
C ILE A 58 -10.08 -5.17 -6.66
N LYS A 59 -9.35 -5.36 -7.76
CA LYS A 59 -9.85 -6.19 -8.88
C LYS A 59 -9.67 -7.69 -8.71
N ASN A 60 -8.54 -8.12 -8.14
CA ASN A 60 -8.23 -9.55 -8.00
C ASN A 60 -7.40 -9.81 -6.74
N THR A 61 -8.08 -9.72 -5.60
CA THR A 61 -7.49 -9.99 -4.28
C THR A 61 -6.85 -11.37 -4.20
N ALA A 62 -7.46 -12.39 -4.82
CA ALA A 62 -6.99 -13.77 -4.78
C ALA A 62 -5.58 -13.95 -5.35
N LEU A 63 -5.28 -13.25 -6.45
CA LEU A 63 -3.95 -13.28 -7.08
C LEU A 63 -2.91 -12.56 -6.22
N VAL A 64 -3.28 -11.42 -5.64
CA VAL A 64 -2.38 -10.62 -4.79
C VAL A 64 -2.09 -11.33 -3.47
N ALA A 65 -3.09 -11.98 -2.87
CA ALA A 65 -2.95 -12.79 -1.66
C ALA A 65 -1.96 -13.94 -1.87
N LYS A 66 -2.05 -14.65 -3.01
CA LYS A 66 -1.09 -15.71 -3.40
C LYS A 66 0.34 -15.21 -3.59
N CYS A 67 0.53 -13.91 -3.79
CA CYS A 67 1.83 -13.27 -3.92
C CYS A 67 2.27 -12.55 -2.63
N ASN A 68 1.54 -12.73 -1.52
CA ASN A 68 1.80 -12.09 -0.23
C ASN A 68 1.72 -10.54 -0.27
N GLY A 69 1.02 -9.99 -1.26
CA GLY A 69 0.92 -8.54 -1.45
C GLY A 69 0.03 -7.83 -0.43
N ILE A 70 -0.87 -8.57 0.24
CA ILE A 70 -1.71 -8.02 1.33
C ILE A 70 -0.81 -7.54 2.48
N LYS A 71 0.14 -8.38 2.91
CA LYS A 71 1.11 -8.01 3.96
C LYS A 71 1.97 -6.81 3.56
N THR A 72 2.39 -6.75 2.30
CA THR A 72 3.11 -5.58 1.77
C THR A 72 2.27 -4.32 1.87
N LEU A 73 0.97 -4.39 1.58
CA LEU A 73 0.06 -3.25 1.64
C LEU A 73 -0.10 -2.71 3.07
N PHE A 74 -0.22 -3.60 4.07
CA PHE A 74 -0.21 -3.21 5.49
C PHE A 74 1.13 -2.61 5.93
N ARG A 75 2.27 -3.13 5.46
CA ARG A 75 3.57 -2.54 5.75
C ARG A 75 3.74 -1.16 5.10
N LEU A 76 3.31 -0.99 3.85
CA LEU A 76 3.33 0.29 3.15
C LEU A 76 2.44 1.34 3.82
N LEU A 77 1.39 0.91 4.51
CA LEU A 77 0.56 1.82 5.29
C LEU A 77 1.33 2.44 6.48
N ILE A 78 2.24 1.67 7.08
CA ILE A 78 3.02 2.07 8.26
C ILE A 78 4.30 2.82 7.86
N ASP A 79 5.05 2.24 6.92
CA ASP A 79 6.39 2.69 6.54
C ASP A 79 6.43 3.37 5.15
N GLY A 80 5.28 3.55 4.51
CA GLY A 80 5.19 4.15 3.19
C GLY A 80 5.10 5.67 3.18
N PRO A 81 5.03 6.27 1.98
CA PRO A 81 4.91 7.71 1.80
C PRO A 81 3.60 8.23 2.41
N SER A 82 3.67 9.30 3.20
CA SER A 82 2.48 9.91 3.83
C SER A 82 1.42 10.37 2.83
N GLU A 83 1.82 10.73 1.61
CA GLU A 83 0.91 11.14 0.53
C GLU A 83 0.00 9.98 0.08
N MET A 84 0.47 8.74 0.16
CA MET A 84 -0.26 7.55 -0.28
C MET A 84 -1.09 6.91 0.84
N ALA A 85 -0.92 7.36 2.09
CA ALA A 85 -1.61 6.81 3.25
C ALA A 85 -3.15 6.82 3.14
N PRO A 86 -3.81 7.87 2.62
CA PRO A 86 -5.27 7.85 2.44
C PRO A 86 -5.73 6.77 1.46
N THR A 87 -5.03 6.61 0.33
CA THR A 87 -5.37 5.61 -0.69
C THR A 87 -5.13 4.19 -0.18
N LEU A 88 -4.04 3.96 0.56
CA LEU A 88 -3.76 2.68 1.20
C LEU A 88 -4.83 2.36 2.26
N THR A 89 -5.20 3.34 3.09
CA THR A 89 -6.24 3.19 4.11
C THR A 89 -7.57 2.80 3.47
N MET A 90 -7.99 3.52 2.43
CA MET A 90 -9.24 3.22 1.71
C MET A 90 -9.23 1.82 1.08
N THR A 91 -8.09 1.41 0.53
CA THR A 91 -7.93 0.06 -0.04
C THR A 91 -8.03 -1.02 1.04
N ILE A 92 -7.47 -0.78 2.23
CA ILE A 92 -7.56 -1.70 3.37
C ILE A 92 -8.98 -1.75 3.91
N VAL A 93 -9.66 -0.62 4.05
CA VAL A 93 -11.09 -0.55 4.44
C VAL A 93 -11.92 -1.35 3.46
N HIS A 94 -11.78 -1.11 2.16
CA HIS A 94 -12.50 -1.85 1.13
C HIS A 94 -12.21 -3.36 1.19
N LEU A 95 -10.96 -3.72 1.45
CA LEU A 95 -10.58 -5.10 1.67
C LEU A 95 -11.28 -5.66 2.90
N LEU A 96 -11.40 -4.91 4.01
CA LEU A 96 -12.05 -5.35 5.26
C LEU A 96 -13.57 -5.48 5.14
N ASP A 97 -14.18 -4.61 4.34
CA ASP A 97 -15.63 -4.51 4.16
C ASP A 97 -16.18 -5.60 3.21
N SER A 98 -15.44 -5.95 2.15
CA SER A 98 -15.95 -6.88 1.14
C SER A 98 -16.02 -8.34 1.64
N GLU A 99 -17.20 -8.97 1.51
CA GLU A 99 -17.45 -10.35 1.92
C GLU A 99 -16.58 -11.37 1.13
N ASP A 100 -16.39 -11.13 -0.18
CA ASP A 100 -15.61 -11.99 -1.08
C ASP A 100 -14.10 -12.00 -0.77
N THR A 101 -13.59 -10.93 -0.17
CA THR A 101 -12.15 -10.77 0.12
C THR A 101 -11.78 -11.23 1.53
N ARG A 102 -12.78 -11.51 2.38
CA ARG A 102 -12.61 -11.94 3.77
C ARG A 102 -11.85 -13.26 3.91
N CYS A 103 -11.94 -14.15 2.92
CA CYS A 103 -11.23 -15.44 2.89
C CYS A 103 -9.70 -15.32 2.64
N TYR A 104 -9.23 -14.16 2.16
CA TYR A 104 -7.82 -13.93 1.85
C TYR A 104 -7.05 -13.22 2.97
N LYS A 105 -7.72 -12.94 4.10
CA LYS A 105 -7.12 -12.29 5.26
C LYS A 105 -6.76 -13.33 6.31
N GLN A 106 -5.70 -13.04 7.05
CA GLN A 106 -5.47 -13.66 8.36
C GLN A 106 -5.70 -12.57 9.41
N PRO A 107 -6.93 -12.43 9.94
CA PRO A 107 -7.31 -11.32 10.82
C PRO A 107 -6.35 -11.11 12.00
N SER A 108 -5.80 -12.21 12.51
CA SER A 108 -4.83 -12.20 13.62
C SER A 108 -3.53 -11.48 13.27
N VAL A 109 -3.03 -11.61 12.03
CA VAL A 109 -1.71 -11.07 11.63
C VAL A 109 -1.85 -9.69 11.00
N ASP A 110 -2.89 -9.48 10.18
CA ASP A 110 -3.03 -8.26 9.39
C ASP A 110 -3.36 -7.03 10.26
N VAL A 111 -4.21 -7.21 11.28
CA VAL A 111 -4.54 -6.14 12.25
C VAL A 111 -3.42 -5.94 13.26
N GLU A 112 -2.76 -7.03 13.66
CA GLU A 112 -1.59 -6.97 14.55
C GLU A 112 -0.48 -6.11 13.95
N ILE A 113 -0.24 -6.15 12.64
CA ILE A 113 0.75 -5.29 11.99
C ILE A 113 0.45 -3.80 12.24
N ILE A 114 -0.80 -3.34 12.10
CA ILE A 114 -1.17 -1.93 12.35
C ILE A 114 -1.06 -1.58 13.83
N VAL A 115 -1.47 -2.49 14.72
CA VAL A 115 -1.47 -2.26 16.17
C VAL A 115 -0.06 -2.38 16.75
N SER A 116 0.84 -3.11 16.09
CA SER A 116 2.22 -3.34 16.55
C SER A 116 3.00 -2.05 16.70
N THR A 117 2.77 -1.04 15.86
CA THR A 117 3.43 0.27 16.04
C THR A 117 2.95 1.03 17.27
N LEU A 118 1.75 0.73 17.79
CA LEU A 118 1.27 1.29 19.06
C LEU A 118 1.74 0.48 20.27
N THR A 119 1.87 -0.84 20.14
CA THR A 119 2.18 -1.74 21.26
C THR A 119 3.68 -2.06 21.40
N ASP A 120 4.46 -1.92 20.33
CA ASP A 120 5.89 -2.19 20.33
C ASP A 120 6.70 -1.02 20.91
N SER A 121 6.89 -1.07 22.22
CA SER A 121 7.74 -0.13 22.97
C SER A 121 9.24 -0.23 22.64
N SER A 122 9.68 -1.22 21.85
CA SER A 122 11.10 -1.43 21.55
C SER A 122 11.69 -0.40 20.57
N GLN A 123 10.85 0.21 19.73
CA GLN A 123 11.23 1.19 18.70
C GLN A 123 11.60 2.58 19.28
N VAL A 124 11.33 2.81 20.57
CA VAL A 124 11.62 4.07 21.27
C VAL A 124 13.13 4.36 21.37
N LYS A 125 13.99 3.33 21.21
CA LYS A 125 15.43 3.43 21.51
C LYS A 125 16.31 3.90 20.35
N THR A 126 15.84 3.82 19.10
CA THR A 126 16.73 3.99 17.93
C THR A 126 16.50 5.31 17.18
N ASP A 127 15.27 5.83 17.13
CA ASP A 127 14.97 7.12 16.49
C ASP A 127 13.62 7.70 16.96
N LYS A 128 13.67 8.51 18.04
CA LYS A 128 12.48 9.03 18.73
C LYS A 128 11.57 9.86 17.83
N GLN A 129 12.13 10.63 16.89
CA GLN A 129 11.36 11.52 16.01
C GLN A 129 10.65 10.74 14.90
N SER A 130 11.31 9.73 14.35
CA SER A 130 10.71 8.82 13.36
C SER A 130 9.59 7.98 13.99
N TYR A 131 9.81 7.47 15.21
CA TYR A 131 8.81 6.72 15.96
C TYR A 131 7.53 7.52 16.23
N ILE A 132 7.64 8.77 16.68
CA ILE A 132 6.46 9.62 16.95
C ILE A 132 5.65 9.86 15.67
N LYS A 133 6.31 10.11 14.52
CA LYS A 133 5.61 10.29 13.24
C LYS A 133 4.87 9.03 12.80
N LYS A 134 5.47 7.85 13.00
CA LYS A 134 4.81 6.56 12.72
C LYS A 134 3.62 6.34 13.64
N LEU A 135 3.78 6.64 14.93
CA LEU A 135 2.71 6.54 15.93
C LEU A 135 1.51 7.41 15.58
N GLU A 136 1.74 8.69 15.23
CA GLU A 136 0.69 9.62 14.81
C GLU A 136 -0.01 9.14 13.52
N SER A 137 0.75 8.61 12.57
CA SER A 137 0.20 8.05 11.33
C SER A 137 -0.67 6.83 11.61
N SER A 138 -0.17 5.86 12.39
CA SER A 138 -0.93 4.68 12.80
C SER A 138 -2.19 5.04 13.59
N SER A 139 -2.12 6.02 14.49
CA SER A 139 -3.30 6.51 15.23
C SER A 139 -4.37 7.07 14.29
N LYS A 140 -3.99 7.90 13.31
CA LYS A 140 -4.93 8.43 12.31
C LYS A 140 -5.56 7.31 11.50
N ILE A 141 -4.76 6.36 11.04
CA ILE A 141 -5.24 5.20 10.27
C ILE A 141 -6.27 4.41 11.08
N ILE A 142 -5.95 4.09 12.34
CA ILE A 142 -6.86 3.35 13.23
C ILE A 142 -8.16 4.14 13.45
N LEU A 143 -8.07 5.45 13.68
CA LEU A 143 -9.26 6.29 13.81
C LEU A 143 -10.11 6.27 12.54
N THR A 144 -9.51 6.36 11.37
CA THR A 144 -10.23 6.27 10.09
C THR A 144 -10.84 4.88 9.86
N LEU A 145 -10.18 3.81 10.30
CA LEU A 145 -10.72 2.45 10.25
C LEU A 145 -11.96 2.28 11.13
N PHE A 146 -12.00 2.91 12.31
CA PHE A 146 -13.16 2.87 13.22
C PHE A 146 -14.28 3.85 12.85
N GLN A 147 -13.99 4.84 12.00
CA GLN A 147 -14.97 5.84 11.53
C GLN A 147 -15.68 5.43 10.24
N SER A 148 -15.13 4.47 9.49
CA SER A 148 -15.75 3.90 8.28
C SER A 148 -16.78 2.84 8.66
#